data_AF-A0A2E3F6Z5-F1
#
_entry.id   AF-A0A2E3F6Z5-F1
#
_cell.length_a   1.000
_cell.length_b   1.000
_cell.length_c   1.000
_cell.angle_alpha   90.00
_cell.angle_beta   90.00
_cell.angle_gamma   90.00
#
_symmetry.space_group_name_H-M   'P 1'
#
loop_
_entity.id
_entity.type
_entity.pdbx_description
1 polymer ?
#
loop_
_entity_poly.entity_id
_entity_poly.type
_entity_poly.pdbx_seq_one_letter_code
_entity_poly.pdbx_strand_id
1 'polypeptide(L)'
;MSTMLDFFFYNEISPKEKLGPTGRTIEAKLLKRINAVIAIMRDVEKTQTKPTVAMIQSLFETEEPEKKPLIVEKKYAEEKKEVRFREKRNLKNEL
;
A
#
# COMPACT_ATOMS: atom_id res chain seq x y z
N MET A 1 41.50 4.08 21.44
CA MET A 1 40.79 5.26 20.89
C MET A 1 40.65 5.21 19.36
N SER A 2 41.45 4.43 18.63
CA SER A 2 41.30 4.26 17.17
C SER A 2 39.99 3.55 16.77
N THR A 3 39.64 2.46 17.45
CA THR A 3 38.50 1.59 17.08
C THR A 3 37.15 2.29 17.02
N MET A 4 36.91 3.31 17.87
CA MET A 4 35.67 4.09 17.85
C MET A 4 35.59 5.02 16.64
N LEU A 5 36.70 5.66 16.27
CA LEU A 5 36.76 6.51 15.08
C LEU A 5 36.71 5.67 13.80
N ASP A 6 37.37 4.51 13.82
CA ASP A 6 37.34 3.53 12.75
C ASP A 6 35.92 3.03 12.49
N PHE A 7 35.11 2.81 13.54
CA PHE A 7 33.70 2.44 13.39
C PHE A 7 32.91 3.48 12.57
N PHE A 8 33.05 4.77 12.88
CA PHE A 8 32.38 5.83 12.12
C PHE A 8 32.88 5.91 10.68
N PHE A 9 34.18 5.73 10.47
CA PHE A 9 34.79 5.75 9.15
C PHE A 9 34.30 4.58 8.28
N TYR A 10 34.37 3.34 8.78
CA TYR A 10 33.97 2.14 8.03
C TYR A 10 32.47 2.04 7.79
N ASN A 11 31.64 2.61 8.67
CA ASN A 11 30.20 2.63 8.50
C ASN A 11 29.71 3.90 7.76
N GLU A 12 30.62 4.81 7.39
CA GLU A 12 30.31 6.09 6.74
C GLU A 12 29.28 6.94 7.52
N ILE A 13 29.28 6.81 8.85
CA ILE A 13 28.38 7.55 9.75
C ILE A 13 29.17 8.72 10.35
N SER A 14 28.59 9.91 10.35
CA SER A 14 29.23 11.04 11.02
C SER A 14 29.24 10.85 12.54
N PRO A 15 30.37 11.06 13.25
CA PRO A 15 30.42 11.02 14.71
C PRO A 15 29.48 12.02 15.40
N LYS A 16 29.01 13.03 14.65
CA LYS A 16 28.06 14.06 15.11
C LYS A 16 26.60 13.72 14.78
N GLU A 17 26.35 12.60 14.10
CA GLU A 17 25.02 12.22 13.65
C GLU A 17 24.16 11.67 14.78
N LYS A 18 22.94 12.21 14.92
CA LYS A 18 21.97 11.75 15.92
C LYS A 18 21.19 10.58 15.33
N LEU A 19 21.66 9.36 15.58
CA LEU A 19 21.03 8.10 15.19
C LEU A 19 19.70 7.80 15.93
N GLY A 20 19.24 8.72 16.77
CA GLY A 20 18.03 8.56 17.58
C GLY A 20 18.22 7.52 18.70
N PRO A 21 17.17 7.28 19.50
CA PRO A 21 17.28 6.43 20.69
C PRO A 21 17.37 4.93 20.35
N THR A 22 16.96 4.51 19.14
CA THR A 22 16.98 3.10 18.73
C THR A 22 17.01 2.99 17.20
N GLY A 23 17.72 2.00 16.65
CA GLY A 23 17.74 1.73 15.20
C GLY A 23 16.35 1.53 14.58
N ARG A 24 15.38 1.06 15.38
CA ARG A 24 13.96 0.97 15.00
C ARG A 24 13.34 2.31 14.55
N THR A 25 13.78 3.43 15.14
CA THR A 25 13.32 4.76 14.73
C THR A 25 13.88 5.16 13.36
N ILE A 26 15.12 4.75 13.06
CA ILE A 26 15.74 4.97 11.74
C ILE A 26 14.99 4.16 10.69
N GLU A 27 14.72 2.88 10.96
CA GLU A 27 13.95 2.01 10.07
C GLU A 27 12.57 2.59 9.77
N ALA A 28 11.83 3.02 10.79
CA ALA A 28 10.51 3.63 10.60
C ALA A 28 10.56 4.92 9.77
N LYS A 29 11.61 5.75 9.95
CA LYS A 29 11.81 6.96 9.12
C LYS A 29 12.16 6.60 7.68
N LEU A 30 12.99 5.58 7.47
CA LEU A 30 13.37 5.12 6.13
C LEU A 30 12.17 4.54 5.38
N LEU A 31 11.36 3.69 6.02
CA LEU A 31 10.12 3.15 5.46
C LEU A 31 9.16 4.25 5.02
N LYS A 32 8.97 5.30 5.85
CA LYS A 32 8.15 6.47 5.46
C LYS A 32 8.71 7.19 4.24
N ARG A 33 10.03 7.37 4.16
CA ARG A 33 10.68 8.00 3.00
C ARG A 33 10.52 7.16 1.73
N ILE A 34 10.68 5.84 1.81
CA ILE A 34 10.47 4.93 0.68
C ILE A 34 9.02 5.01 0.18
N ASN A 35 8.03 4.99 1.09
CA ASN A 35 6.63 5.14 0.71
C ASN A 35 6.34 6.49 0.02
N ALA A 36 6.97 7.57 0.47
CA ALA A 36 6.86 8.86 -0.18
C ALA A 36 7.48 8.86 -1.59
N VAL A 37 8.65 8.25 -1.77
CA VAL A 37 9.28 8.11 -3.10
C VAL A 37 8.42 7.29 -4.04
N ILE A 38 7.84 6.18 -3.58
CA ILE A 38 6.90 5.36 -4.35
C ILE A 38 5.68 6.20 -4.78
N ALA A 39 5.13 7.00 -3.87
CA ALA A 39 4.00 7.88 -4.18
C ALA A 39 4.36 8.91 -5.26
N ILE A 40 5.53 9.54 -5.15
CA ILE A 40 6.03 10.50 -6.14
C ILE A 40 6.24 9.83 -7.50
N MET A 41 6.92 8.67 -7.54
CA MET A 41 7.13 7.93 -8.79
C MET A 41 5.80 7.54 -9.46
N ARG A 42 4.82 7.11 -8.66
CA ARG A 42 3.47 6.78 -9.15
C ARG A 42 2.72 8.01 -9.67
N ASP A 43 2.90 9.16 -9.04
CA ASP A 43 2.29 10.41 -9.48
C ASP A 43 2.89 10.89 -10.81
N VAL A 44 4.22 10.87 -10.94
CA VAL A 44 4.93 11.13 -12.20
C VAL A 44 4.48 10.16 -13.29
N GLU A 45 4.32 8.88 -12.96
CA GLU A 45 3.85 7.87 -13.91
C GLU A 45 2.43 8.19 -14.43
N LYS A 46 1.54 8.63 -13.53
CA LYS A 46 0.14 8.94 -13.89
C LYS A 46 -0.01 10.26 -14.64
N THR A 47 0.74 11.28 -14.26
CA THR A 47 0.57 12.66 -14.75
C THR A 47 1.38 12.94 -16.00
N GLN A 48 2.59 12.36 -16.12
CA GLN A 48 3.51 12.65 -17.22
C GLN A 48 3.66 11.45 -18.16
N THR A 49 4.14 10.31 -17.65
CA THR A 49 4.61 9.24 -18.57
C THR A 49 3.46 8.49 -19.24
N LYS A 50 2.39 8.13 -18.51
CA LYS A 50 1.24 7.40 -19.08
C LYS A 50 0.51 8.17 -20.18
N PRO A 51 0.13 9.45 -20.00
CA PRO A 51 -0.48 10.22 -21.07
C PRO A 51 0.43 10.35 -22.29
N THR A 52 1.73 10.58 -22.10
CA THR A 52 2.68 10.67 -23.22
C THR A 52 2.78 9.36 -23.99
N VAL A 53 2.83 8.22 -23.29
CA VAL A 53 2.81 6.90 -23.94
C VAL A 53 1.51 6.69 -24.69
N ALA A 54 0.36 7.02 -24.09
CA ALA A 54 -0.95 6.89 -24.76
C ALA A 54 -1.04 7.79 -26.01
N MET A 55 -0.58 9.04 -25.93
CA MET A 55 -0.54 9.95 -27.08
C MET A 55 0.34 9.42 -28.20
N ILE A 56 1.54 8.92 -27.88
CA ILE A 56 2.44 8.31 -28.86
C ILE A 56 1.76 7.10 -29.51
N GLN A 57 1.13 6.23 -28.70
CA GLN A 57 0.40 5.07 -29.22
C GLN A 57 -0.76 5.47 -30.14
N SER A 58 -1.51 6.52 -29.79
CA SER A 58 -2.57 7.07 -30.65
C SER A 58 -2.05 7.62 -31.98
N LEU A 59 -0.85 8.20 -32.00
CA LEU A 59 -0.23 8.71 -33.23
C LEU A 59 0.23 7.60 -34.18
N PHE A 60 0.64 6.46 -33.63
CA PHE A 60 1.18 5.34 -34.41
C PHE A 60 0.16 4.24 -34.71
N GLU A 61 -1.12 4.43 -34.38
CA GLU A 61 -2.20 3.43 -34.53
C GLU A 61 -1.85 2.06 -33.93
N THR A 62 -0.86 2.01 -33.02
CA THR A 62 -0.57 0.81 -32.25
C THR A 62 -1.76 0.58 -31.33
N GLU A 63 -2.41 -0.58 -31.50
CA GLU A 63 -3.60 -0.98 -30.73
C GLU A 63 -3.48 -0.53 -29.27
N GLU A 64 -4.55 0.10 -28.75
CA GLU A 64 -4.60 0.50 -27.35
C GLU A 64 -4.24 -0.72 -26.49
N PRO A 65 -3.31 -0.58 -25.51
CA PRO A 65 -2.94 -1.71 -24.66
C PRO A 65 -4.19 -2.25 -23.98
N GLU A 66 -4.46 -3.55 -24.16
CA GLU A 66 -5.65 -4.21 -23.64
C GLU A 66 -5.89 -3.84 -22.17
N LYS A 67 -7.05 -3.25 -21.89
CA LYS A 67 -7.45 -2.88 -20.53
C LYS A 67 -7.58 -4.15 -19.71
N LYS A 68 -6.56 -4.48 -18.92
CA LYS A 68 -6.60 -5.60 -17.96
C LYS A 68 -7.87 -5.45 -17.11
N PRO A 69 -8.72 -6.49 -17.04
CA PRO A 69 -9.96 -6.40 -16.28
C PRO A 69 -9.63 -6.12 -14.81
N LEU A 70 -10.29 -5.11 -14.24
CA LEU A 70 -10.22 -4.84 -12.80
C LEU A 70 -10.83 -6.04 -12.07
N ILE A 71 -10.03 -6.74 -11.28
CA ILE A 71 -10.53 -7.77 -10.36
C ILE A 71 -11.24 -7.03 -9.23
N VAL A 72 -12.57 -6.92 -9.33
CA VAL A 72 -13.42 -6.34 -8.29
C VAL A 72 -13.95 -7.46 -7.40
N GLU A 73 -13.71 -7.37 -6.10
CA GLU A 73 -14.32 -8.27 -5.12
C GLU A 73 -15.85 -8.12 -5.19
N LYS A 74 -16.56 -9.21 -5.51
CA LYS A 74 -18.01 -9.25 -5.36
C LYS A 74 -18.31 -9.08 -3.87
N LYS A 75 -18.81 -7.90 -3.49
CA LYS A 75 -19.48 -7.74 -2.20
C LYS A 75 -20.74 -8.58 -2.24
N TYR A 76 -20.67 -9.81 -1.74
CA TYR A 76 -21.85 -10.56 -1.35
C TYR A 76 -22.47 -9.76 -0.20
N ALA A 77 -23.41 -8.88 -0.52
CA ALA A 77 -24.39 -8.50 0.49
C ALA A 77 -25.06 -9.83 0.85
N GLU A 78 -24.83 -10.31 2.07
CA GLU A 78 -25.67 -11.33 2.66
C GLU A 78 -27.07 -10.72 2.75
N GLU A 79 -27.83 -10.81 1.66
CA GLU A 79 -29.28 -10.76 1.73
C GLU A 79 -29.62 -11.87 2.72
N LYS A 80 -29.95 -11.46 3.95
CA LYS A 80 -30.50 -12.34 4.97
C LYS A 80 -31.75 -12.95 4.36
N LYS A 81 -31.60 -14.12 3.71
CA LYS A 81 -32.73 -14.90 3.21
C LYS A 81 -33.68 -15.03 4.38
N GLU A 82 -34.89 -14.51 4.25
CA GLU A 82 -35.92 -14.69 5.24
C GLU A 82 -36.05 -16.20 5.47
N VAL A 83 -35.66 -16.64 6.67
CA VAL A 83 -35.67 -18.05 7.03
C VAL A 83 -37.13 -18.50 6.99
N ARG A 84 -37.48 -19.38 6.02
CA ARG A 84 -38.86 -19.81 5.74
C ARG A 84 -39.59 -20.37 6.97
N PHE A 85 -38.85 -20.84 7.96
CA PHE A 85 -39.41 -21.40 9.18
C PHE A 85 -38.74 -20.73 10.38
N ARG A 86 -39.57 -20.13 11.25
CA ARG A 86 -39.18 -19.68 12.59
C ARG A 86 -39.97 -20.52 13.59
N GLU A 87 -39.25 -21.11 14.53
CA GLU A 87 -39.84 -21.85 15.65
C GLU A 87 -40.70 -20.91 16.50
N LYS A 88 -41.96 -21.27 16.74
CA LYS A 88 -42.84 -20.53 17.66
C LYS A 88 -42.45 -20.90 19.09
N ARG A 89 -41.94 -19.95 19.87
CA ARG A 89 -41.83 -20.13 21.33
C ARG A 89 -43.23 -20.08 21.92
N ASN A 90 -43.71 -21.20 22.45
CA ASN A 90 -44.91 -21.24 23.28
C ASN A 90 -44.56 -20.64 24.66
N LEU A 91 -44.89 -19.36 24.86
CA LEU A 91 -44.95 -18.72 26.16
C LEU A 91 -46.33 -19.00 26.77
N LYS A 92 -46.53 -20.24 27.23
CA LYS A 92 -47.56 -20.66 28.20
C LYS A 92 -47.53 -22.19 28.32
N ASN A 93 -46.86 -22.66 29.36
CA ASN A 93 -47.50 -23.54 30.33
C ASN A 93 -46.94 -23.13 31.69
N GLU A 94 -47.72 -22.29 32.35
CA GLU A 94 -47.64 -22.04 33.78
C GLU A 94 -48.29 -23.23 34.51
N LEU A 95 -47.65 -23.65 35.62
CA LEU A 95 -48.01 -24.68 36.61
C LEU A 95 -48.02 -26.15 36.19
#